data_AF-A0A9D9BVS4-F1
#
_entry.id   AF-A0A9D9BVS4-F1
#
_cell.length_a   1.000
_cell.length_b   1.000
_cell.length_c   1.000
_cell.angle_alpha   90.00
_cell.angle_beta   90.00
_cell.angle_gamma   90.00
#
_symmetry.space_group_name_H-M   'P 1'
#
loop_
_entity.id
_entity.type
_entity.pdbx_description
1 polymer ?
#
loop_
_entity_poly.entity_id
_entity_poly.type
_entity_poly.pdbx_seq_one_letter_code
_entity_poly.pdbx_strand_id
1 'polypeptide(L)'
;MRKLFLLLILFCAIPNAGYAGIPQGKTDKWIKINKNWSIDTEDVQVRNGKLRFYMKRIGTRNEFGEHSKYLLTFTGKVRINCDNFSAGIQVKRNKGSYSSLDWNPITRKHIGYNLAKYFCFLTGSEGYTRETNEPDWVTKVINIQSKKQSGNINCDSPVWKNKPRCN
;
A
#
# COMPACT_ATOMS: atom_id res chain seq x y z
N MET A 1 51.93 30.73 41.93
CA MET A 1 51.57 30.26 40.57
C MET A 1 51.27 28.77 40.60
N ARG A 2 50.16 28.38 39.96
CA ARG A 2 49.81 27.03 39.49
C ARG A 2 49.87 25.87 40.49
N LYS A 3 48.70 25.38 40.89
CA LYS A 3 48.33 23.95 40.87
C LYS A 3 46.86 23.81 41.29
N LEU A 4 45.97 24.12 40.34
CA LEU A 4 44.56 23.73 40.40
C LEU A 4 44.41 22.69 39.29
N PHE A 5 44.44 21.42 39.64
CA PHE A 5 44.26 20.30 38.71
C PHE A 5 43.40 19.24 39.39
N LEU A 6 42.59 18.58 38.57
CA LEU A 6 41.60 17.55 38.88
C LEU A 6 40.20 18.07 39.24
N LEU A 7 39.63 18.85 38.33
CA LEU A 7 38.19 18.77 38.09
C LEU A 7 37.94 17.43 37.38
N LEU A 8 37.32 16.50 38.11
CA LEU A 8 36.80 15.24 37.58
C LEU A 8 35.90 15.55 36.37
N ILE A 9 36.34 15.18 35.18
CA ILE A 9 35.47 15.03 34.03
C ILE A 9 34.71 13.72 34.26
N LEU A 10 33.60 13.80 35.00
CA LEU A 10 32.56 12.80 34.95
C LEU A 10 31.92 12.95 33.56
N PHE A 11 32.50 12.29 32.56
CA PHE A 11 31.81 12.01 31.31
C PHE A 11 30.57 11.22 31.71
N CYS A 12 29.45 11.92 31.85
CA CYS A 12 28.15 11.34 31.61
C CYS A 12 28.22 10.77 30.20
N ALA A 13 28.57 9.48 30.10
CA ALA A 13 28.12 8.65 29.02
C ALA A 13 26.60 8.68 29.11
N ILE A 14 25.99 9.67 28.46
CA ILE A 14 24.58 9.62 28.11
C ILE A 14 24.52 8.37 27.25
N PRO A 15 23.89 7.26 27.69
CA PRO A 15 23.58 6.22 26.75
C PRO A 15 22.75 6.92 25.69
N ASN A 16 23.29 6.97 24.46
CA ASN A 16 22.44 7.20 23.31
C ASN A 16 21.25 6.29 23.54
N ALA A 17 20.07 6.89 23.70
CA ALA A 17 18.82 6.17 23.59
C ALA A 17 18.78 5.68 22.14
N GLY A 18 19.57 4.63 21.85
CA GLY A 18 19.28 3.73 20.78
C GLY A 18 17.84 3.36 21.04
N TYR A 19 16.98 3.71 20.10
CA TYR A 19 15.61 3.26 20.07
C TYR A 19 15.67 1.74 20.09
N ALA A 20 15.70 1.20 21.31
CA ALA A 20 15.82 -0.20 21.59
C ALA A 20 14.49 -0.81 21.14
N GLY A 21 14.56 -1.55 20.04
CA GLY A 21 13.66 -2.64 19.72
C GLY A 21 12.18 -2.42 20.02
N ILE A 22 11.59 -1.28 19.64
CA ILE A 22 10.14 -1.27 19.44
C ILE A 22 9.94 -2.02 18.13
N PRO A 23 9.43 -3.27 18.14
CA PRO A 23 9.06 -3.92 16.89
C PRO A 23 8.12 -2.95 16.19
N GLN A 24 8.46 -2.51 14.97
CA GLN A 24 7.56 -1.71 14.14
C GLN A 24 6.19 -2.37 14.21
N GLY A 25 5.27 -1.72 14.92
CA GLY A 25 4.11 -2.36 15.51
C GLY A 25 3.34 -3.16 14.47
N LYS A 26 2.73 -4.26 14.92
CA LYS A 26 1.77 -5.06 14.14
C LYS A 26 0.95 -4.09 13.30
N THR A 27 1.17 -4.15 12.00
CA THR A 27 0.65 -3.14 11.10
C THR A 27 -0.86 -3.33 11.04
N ASP A 28 -1.64 -2.28 11.28
CA ASP A 28 -3.09 -2.40 11.18
C ASP A 28 -3.48 -2.93 9.80
N LYS A 29 -4.08 -4.11 9.80
CA LYS A 29 -4.54 -4.79 8.60
C LYS A 29 -5.52 -3.91 7.83
N TRP A 30 -6.52 -3.37 8.51
CA TRP A 30 -7.53 -2.48 7.94
C TRP A 30 -7.21 -1.02 8.24
N ILE A 31 -6.94 -0.24 7.19
CA ILE A 31 -6.71 1.20 7.30
C ILE A 31 -7.84 1.96 6.61
N LYS A 32 -8.39 2.97 7.27
CA LYS A 32 -9.36 3.89 6.68
C LYS A 32 -8.64 4.87 5.75
N ILE A 33 -8.96 4.87 4.47
CA ILE A 33 -8.33 5.76 3.47
C ILE A 33 -9.16 7.01 3.21
N ASN A 34 -10.47 6.96 3.47
CA ASN A 34 -11.37 8.11 3.48
C ASN A 34 -12.66 7.76 4.25
N LYS A 35 -13.67 8.64 4.24
CA LYS A 35 -14.93 8.45 4.97
C LYS A 35 -15.66 7.15 4.62
N ASN A 36 -15.57 6.70 3.37
CA ASN A 36 -16.36 5.60 2.82
C ASN A 36 -15.55 4.35 2.55
N TRP A 37 -14.22 4.40 2.60
CA TRP A 37 -13.36 3.31 2.17
C TRP A 37 -12.30 2.95 3.19
N SER A 38 -12.12 1.65 3.36
CA SER A 38 -10.99 1.05 4.07
C SER A 38 -10.31 0.01 3.20
N ILE A 39 -9.00 -0.13 3.38
CA ILE A 39 -8.13 -1.04 2.63
C ILE A 39 -7.49 -2.06 3.57
N ASP A 40 -7.41 -3.30 3.12
CA ASP A 40 -6.59 -4.33 3.72
C ASP A 40 -5.15 -4.18 3.18
N THR A 41 -4.22 -3.70 4.01
CA THR A 41 -2.85 -3.42 3.57
C THR A 41 -1.99 -4.69 3.41
N GLU A 42 -2.43 -5.80 3.98
CA GLU A 42 -1.73 -7.09 3.88
C GLU A 42 -2.15 -7.85 2.62
N ASP A 43 -3.43 -7.70 2.21
CA ASP A 43 -4.01 -8.31 1.01
C ASP A 43 -4.03 -7.35 -0.20
N VAL A 44 -2.83 -6.92 -0.58
CA VAL A 44 -2.56 -6.22 -1.84
C VAL A 44 -1.75 -7.14 -2.75
N GLN A 45 -2.16 -7.25 -4.01
CA GLN A 45 -1.44 -7.99 -5.03
C GLN A 45 -1.11 -7.09 -6.23
N VAL A 46 0.12 -7.24 -6.72
CA VAL A 46 0.66 -6.59 -7.91
C VAL A 46 1.11 -7.69 -8.86
N ARG A 47 0.52 -7.81 -10.04
CA ARG A 47 0.87 -8.85 -11.02
C ARG A 47 0.49 -8.44 -12.43
N ASN A 48 1.45 -8.50 -13.37
CA ASN A 48 1.24 -8.38 -14.83
C ASN A 48 0.32 -7.19 -15.21
N GLY A 49 0.76 -5.95 -14.94
CA GLY A 49 -0.03 -4.75 -15.26
C GLY A 49 -1.29 -4.57 -14.41
N LYS A 50 -1.57 -5.47 -13.46
CA LYS A 50 -2.82 -5.48 -12.68
C LYS A 50 -2.56 -5.40 -11.18
N LEU A 51 -3.48 -4.70 -10.51
CA LEU A 51 -3.52 -4.57 -9.07
C LEU A 51 -4.80 -5.20 -8.52
N ARG A 52 -4.72 -5.72 -7.29
CA ARG A 52 -5.88 -6.19 -6.52
C ARG A 52 -5.74 -5.72 -5.09
N PHE A 53 -6.80 -5.07 -4.60
CA PHE A 53 -6.91 -4.59 -3.23
C PHE A 53 -8.14 -5.21 -2.59
N TYR A 54 -8.01 -5.80 -1.40
CA TYR A 54 -9.17 -6.16 -0.61
C TYR A 54 -9.64 -4.94 0.20
N MET A 55 -10.92 -4.59 0.07
CA MET A 55 -11.44 -3.30 0.53
C MET A 55 -12.84 -3.44 1.15
N LYS A 56 -13.14 -2.51 2.05
CA LYS A 56 -14.49 -2.28 2.59
C LYS A 56 -14.98 -0.93 2.09
N ARG A 57 -16.22 -0.90 1.61
CA ARG A 57 -16.97 0.32 1.32
C ARG A 57 -18.14 0.45 2.29
N ILE A 58 -18.33 1.64 2.85
CA ILE A 58 -19.50 2.01 3.62
C ILE A 58 -20.20 3.13 2.85
N GLY A 59 -21.42 2.87 2.39
CA GLY A 59 -22.26 3.85 1.71
C GLY A 59 -22.96 4.76 2.70
N THR A 60 -23.20 6.01 2.33
CA THR A 60 -23.99 6.93 3.16
C THR A 60 -25.48 6.82 2.81
N ARG A 61 -26.36 7.16 3.77
CA ARG A 61 -27.82 7.03 3.63
C ARG A 61 -28.40 7.86 2.46
N ASN A 62 -27.73 8.95 2.07
CA ASN A 62 -28.13 9.82 0.96
C ASN A 62 -27.67 9.30 -0.42
N GLU A 63 -26.89 8.21 -0.47
CA GLU A 63 -26.47 7.58 -1.73
C GLU A 63 -27.52 6.58 -2.27
N PHE A 64 -28.57 6.28 -1.50
CA PHE A 64 -29.68 5.40 -1.89
C PHE A 64 -30.49 5.92 -3.09
N GLY A 65 -30.34 7.20 -3.43
CA GLY A 65 -31.21 7.90 -4.37
C GLY A 65 -30.94 7.60 -5.84
N GLU A 66 -29.73 7.82 -6.38
CA GLU A 66 -29.72 8.04 -7.85
C GLU A 66 -28.43 7.80 -8.65
N HIS A 67 -27.19 7.92 -8.15
CA HIS A 67 -26.03 8.05 -9.09
C HIS A 67 -24.72 7.35 -8.68
N SER A 68 -24.76 6.40 -7.75
CA SER A 68 -23.57 5.66 -7.35
C SER A 68 -23.30 4.48 -8.29
N LYS A 69 -22.19 4.52 -9.06
CA LYS A 69 -21.66 3.34 -9.81
C LYS A 69 -21.22 2.18 -8.90
N TYR A 70 -21.38 2.32 -7.57
CA TYR A 70 -20.94 1.37 -6.56
C TYR A 70 -22.14 0.79 -5.79
N LEU A 71 -22.05 -0.49 -5.40
CA LEU A 71 -22.90 -1.03 -4.34
C LEU A 71 -22.66 -0.26 -3.03
N LEU A 72 -23.73 0.15 -2.34
CA LEU A 72 -23.67 1.06 -1.18
C LEU A 72 -22.64 0.63 -0.13
N THR A 73 -22.86 -0.51 0.52
CA THR A 73 -21.96 -1.05 1.54
C THR A 73 -21.56 -2.46 1.15
N PHE A 74 -20.25 -2.70 1.03
CA PHE A 74 -19.75 -4.03 0.69
C PHE A 74 -18.33 -4.27 1.21
N THR A 75 -17.97 -5.55 1.30
CA THR A 75 -16.57 -5.99 1.41
C THR A 75 -16.23 -6.78 0.16
N GLY A 76 -15.08 -6.51 -0.45
CA GLY A 76 -14.76 -7.07 -1.76
C GLY A 76 -13.37 -6.74 -2.24
N LYS A 77 -13.09 -7.09 -3.49
CA LYS A 77 -11.83 -6.80 -4.17
C LYS A 77 -12.05 -5.69 -5.18
N VAL A 78 -11.24 -4.64 -5.10
CA VAL A 78 -11.11 -3.65 -6.16
C VAL A 78 -9.92 -4.06 -7.02
N ARG A 79 -10.16 -4.24 -8.31
CA ARG A 79 -9.14 -4.66 -9.29
C ARG A 79 -8.88 -3.52 -10.25
N ILE A 80 -7.62 -3.32 -10.58
CA ILE A 80 -7.18 -2.27 -11.51
C ILE A 80 -6.34 -2.93 -12.58
N ASN A 81 -6.55 -2.50 -13.81
CA ASN A 81 -5.71 -2.82 -14.93
C ASN A 81 -5.05 -1.51 -15.36
N CYS A 82 -3.75 -1.41 -15.10
CA CYS A 82 -2.95 -0.23 -15.35
C CYS A 82 -2.64 -0.07 -16.85
N ASP A 83 -2.58 -1.17 -17.61
CA ASP A 83 -2.29 -1.16 -19.05
C ASP A 83 -3.38 -0.43 -19.85
N ASN A 84 -4.65 -0.57 -19.44
CA ASN A 84 -5.79 0.02 -20.15
C ASN A 84 -6.62 0.98 -19.28
N PHE A 85 -6.08 1.39 -18.13
CA PHE A 85 -6.70 2.31 -17.16
C PHE A 85 -8.17 1.99 -16.84
N SER A 86 -8.45 0.73 -16.52
CA SER A 86 -9.80 0.25 -16.15
C SER A 86 -9.83 -0.38 -14.76
N ALA A 87 -11.01 -0.44 -14.16
CA ALA A 87 -11.22 -1.06 -12.86
C ALA A 87 -12.49 -1.92 -12.83
N GLY A 88 -12.44 -2.97 -12.02
CA GLY A 88 -13.57 -3.85 -11.73
C GLY A 88 -13.69 -4.10 -10.23
N ILE A 89 -14.90 -4.44 -9.78
CA ILE A 89 -15.18 -4.68 -8.36
C ILE A 89 -15.77 -6.07 -8.20
N GLN A 90 -15.22 -6.84 -7.26
CA GLN A 90 -15.73 -8.15 -6.90
C GLN A 90 -16.26 -8.13 -5.48
N VAL A 91 -17.55 -8.36 -5.32
CA VAL A 91 -18.25 -8.23 -4.04
C VAL A 91 -18.39 -9.59 -3.39
N LYS A 92 -17.92 -9.74 -2.15
CA LYS A 92 -18.03 -11.00 -1.40
C LYS A 92 -19.50 -11.26 -1.05
N ARG A 93 -19.99 -12.46 -1.37
CA ARG A 93 -21.31 -12.97 -0.95
C ARG A 93 -21.18 -13.84 0.31
N ASN A 94 -22.32 -14.12 0.94
CA ASN A 94 -22.43 -14.88 2.20
C ASN A 94 -21.79 -16.28 2.16
N LYS A 95 -21.68 -16.92 0.97
CA LYS A 95 -21.07 -18.25 0.79
C LYS A 95 -19.58 -18.21 0.38
N GLY A 96 -18.90 -17.06 0.51
CA GLY A 96 -17.50 -16.91 0.12
C GLY A 96 -17.26 -16.72 -1.38
N SER A 97 -18.28 -16.94 -2.23
CA SER A 97 -18.26 -16.59 -3.66
C SER A 97 -18.23 -15.08 -3.88
N TYR A 98 -17.75 -14.63 -5.04
CA TYR A 98 -17.71 -13.22 -5.41
C TYR A 98 -18.64 -12.92 -6.59
N SER A 99 -19.43 -11.84 -6.50
CA SER A 99 -20.10 -11.25 -7.68
C SER A 99 -19.12 -10.29 -8.33
N SER A 100 -18.86 -10.41 -9.63
CA SER A 100 -18.05 -9.42 -10.35
C SER A 100 -18.97 -8.39 -11.00
N LEU A 101 -18.64 -7.11 -10.82
CA LEU A 101 -19.11 -6.03 -11.66
C LEU A 101 -18.18 -5.93 -12.88
N ASP A 102 -18.71 -5.40 -13.98
CA ASP A 102 -17.95 -5.22 -15.20
C ASP A 102 -16.73 -4.31 -15.01
N TRP A 103 -15.71 -4.57 -15.82
CA TRP A 103 -14.58 -3.67 -15.94
C TRP A 103 -15.02 -2.41 -16.65
N ASN A 104 -14.74 -1.27 -16.05
CA ASN A 104 -15.11 0.03 -16.57
C ASN A 104 -13.89 0.95 -16.61
N PRO A 105 -13.80 1.88 -17.58
CA PRO A 105 -12.78 2.91 -17.59
C PRO A 105 -12.77 3.70 -16.27
N ILE A 106 -11.56 3.96 -15.75
CA ILE A 106 -11.40 4.72 -14.52
C ILE A 106 -11.65 6.20 -14.80
N THR A 107 -12.59 6.79 -14.07
CA THR A 107 -12.81 8.25 -14.04
C THR A 107 -12.22 8.84 -12.76
N ARG A 108 -11.96 10.15 -12.70
CA ARG A 108 -11.42 10.82 -11.50
C ARG A 108 -12.25 10.62 -10.23
N LYS A 109 -13.56 10.36 -10.37
CA LYS A 109 -14.48 10.09 -9.25
C LYS A 109 -14.44 8.63 -8.77
N HIS A 110 -13.81 7.74 -9.53
CA HIS A 110 -13.72 6.32 -9.22
C HIS A 110 -12.59 6.08 -8.21
N ILE A 111 -12.80 5.23 -7.19
CA ILE A 111 -11.76 4.88 -6.19
C ILE A 111 -10.49 4.33 -6.84
N GLY A 112 -10.65 3.62 -7.95
CA GLY A 112 -9.57 3.12 -8.79
C GLY A 112 -8.64 4.21 -9.31
N TYR A 113 -9.08 5.47 -9.42
CA TYR A 113 -8.20 6.57 -9.81
C TYR A 113 -7.09 6.81 -8.79
N ASN A 114 -7.44 6.98 -7.52
CA ASN A 114 -6.45 7.21 -6.47
C ASN A 114 -5.56 5.98 -6.29
N LEU A 115 -6.12 4.78 -6.39
CA LEU A 115 -5.35 3.55 -6.32
C LEU A 115 -4.39 3.41 -7.51
N ALA A 116 -4.82 3.72 -8.73
CA ALA A 116 -3.97 3.68 -9.92
C ALA A 116 -2.86 4.73 -9.81
N LYS A 117 -3.21 5.97 -9.44
CA LYS A 117 -2.27 7.07 -9.20
C LYS A 117 -1.12 6.64 -8.28
N TYR A 118 -1.44 6.00 -7.16
CA TYR A 118 -0.45 5.65 -6.16
C TYR A 118 0.27 4.33 -6.39
N PHE A 119 -0.30 3.39 -7.14
CA PHE A 119 0.24 2.01 -7.17
C PHE A 119 0.50 1.46 -8.57
N CYS A 120 0.03 2.07 -9.65
CA CYS A 120 0.26 1.50 -10.99
C CYS A 120 1.74 1.49 -11.38
N PHE A 121 2.56 2.41 -10.84
CA PHE A 121 4.01 2.36 -11.05
C PHE A 121 4.66 1.05 -10.55
N LEU A 122 4.07 0.40 -9.54
CA LEU A 122 4.56 -0.89 -9.01
C LEU A 122 4.41 -2.03 -10.02
N THR A 123 3.55 -1.88 -11.02
CA THR A 123 3.29 -2.91 -12.04
C THR A 123 4.29 -2.90 -13.18
N GLY A 124 5.06 -1.80 -13.35
CA GLY A 124 5.89 -1.57 -14.53
C GLY A 124 5.12 -1.18 -15.80
N SER A 125 3.81 -0.91 -15.71
CA SER A 125 3.03 -0.40 -16.84
C SER A 125 3.56 0.96 -17.28
N GLU A 126 3.62 1.19 -18.58
CA GLU A 126 4.10 2.45 -19.16
C GLU A 126 3.22 3.64 -18.74
N GLY A 127 3.82 4.83 -18.64
CA GLY A 127 3.11 6.07 -18.33
C GLY A 127 2.83 6.33 -16.84
N TYR A 128 3.28 5.46 -15.93
CA TYR A 128 3.14 5.67 -14.48
C TYR A 128 4.48 5.91 -13.80
N THR A 129 4.55 6.99 -13.03
CA THR A 129 5.66 7.30 -12.13
C THR A 129 5.18 7.27 -10.69
N ARG A 130 6.11 7.03 -9.75
CA ARG A 130 5.80 7.12 -8.33
C ARG A 130 5.46 8.56 -7.95
N GLU A 131 4.38 8.73 -7.20
CA GLU A 131 4.00 10.02 -6.64
C GLU A 131 4.95 10.42 -5.52
N THR A 132 5.33 11.69 -5.44
CA THR A 132 6.22 12.18 -4.37
C THR A 132 5.46 12.47 -3.08
N ASN A 133 4.20 12.89 -3.18
CA ASN A 133 3.34 13.22 -2.05
C ASN A 133 2.36 12.07 -1.77
N GLU A 134 2.87 11.04 -1.11
CA GLU A 134 2.12 9.83 -0.72
C GLU A 134 1.56 9.97 0.71
N PRO A 135 0.28 9.64 0.95
CA PRO A 135 -0.23 9.52 2.31
C PRO A 135 0.37 8.29 2.99
N ASP A 136 0.48 8.29 4.32
CA ASP A 136 1.18 7.24 5.10
C ASP A 136 0.71 5.81 4.77
N TRP A 137 -0.59 5.62 4.54
CA TRP A 137 -1.15 4.31 4.20
C TRP A 137 -0.65 3.80 2.83
N VAL A 138 -0.37 4.70 1.87
CA VAL A 138 0.21 4.34 0.57
C VAL A 138 1.66 3.92 0.75
N THR A 139 2.45 4.73 1.46
CA THR A 139 3.84 4.42 1.79
C THR A 139 3.95 3.06 2.48
N LYS A 140 3.03 2.76 3.40
CA LYS A 140 2.95 1.47 4.08
C LYS A 140 2.70 0.31 3.12
N VAL A 141 1.73 0.44 2.20
CA VAL A 141 1.45 -0.61 1.20
C VAL A 141 2.65 -0.81 0.26
N ILE A 142 3.27 0.27 -0.22
CA ILE A 142 4.46 0.20 -1.08
C ILE A 142 5.58 -0.57 -0.36
N ASN A 143 5.87 -0.22 0.89
CA ASN A 143 6.93 -0.89 1.67
C ASN A 143 6.65 -2.39 1.86
N ILE A 144 5.38 -2.79 2.08
CA ILE A 144 4.99 -4.21 2.16
C ILE A 144 5.23 -4.91 0.81
N GLN A 145 4.85 -4.28 -0.31
CA GLN A 145 5.02 -4.88 -1.63
C GLN A 145 6.49 -4.98 -2.05
N SER A 146 7.31 -3.97 -1.77
CA SER A 146 8.76 -4.01 -2.04
C SER A 146 9.45 -5.14 -1.28
N LYS A 147 9.09 -5.37 -0.01
CA LYS A 147 9.60 -6.50 0.79
C LYS A 147 9.17 -7.86 0.23
N LYS A 148 7.95 -7.97 -0.31
CA LYS A 148 7.47 -9.20 -0.96
C LYS A 148 8.22 -9.49 -2.26
N GLN A 149 8.57 -8.45 -3.02
CA GLN A 149 9.36 -8.59 -4.24
C GLN A 149 10.81 -8.99 -3.94
N SER A 150 11.44 -8.43 -2.90
CA SER A 150 12.82 -8.78 -2.52
C SER A 150 12.96 -10.23 -2.01
N GLY A 151 11.91 -10.81 -1.42
CA GLY A 151 11.95 -12.18 -0.88
C GLY A 151 11.94 -13.32 -1.90
N ASN A 152 11.70 -13.04 -3.19
CA ASN A 152 11.58 -14.05 -4.26
C ASN A 152 12.63 -13.90 -5.37
N ILE A 153 13.65 -13.07 -5.17
CA ILE A 153 14.72 -12.90 -6.14
C ILE A 153 15.78 -13.96 -5.88
N ASN A 154 15.94 -14.91 -6.80
CA ASN A 154 17.12 -15.76 -6.83
C ASN A 154 18.30 -14.89 -7.31
N CYS A 155 19.06 -14.37 -6.35
CA CYS A 155 20.23 -13.52 -6.56
C CYS A 155 21.38 -14.26 -7.26
N ASP A 156 21.32 -15.60 -7.27
CA ASP A 156 22.31 -16.49 -7.89
C ASP A 156 21.89 -16.98 -9.28
N SER A 157 20.76 -16.51 -9.81
CA SER A 157 20.34 -16.88 -11.16
C SER A 157 21.33 -16.34 -12.21
N PRO A 158 21.89 -17.19 -13.07
CA PRO A 158 22.87 -16.78 -14.09
C PRO A 158 22.24 -15.97 -15.24
N VAL A 159 20.91 -15.79 -15.23
CA VAL A 159 20.13 -15.13 -16.28
C VAL A 159 20.17 -13.60 -16.15
N TRP A 160 20.57 -13.06 -15.00
CA TRP A 160 20.58 -11.61 -14.77
C TRP A 160 21.75 -10.92 -15.46
N LYS A 161 21.47 -10.16 -16.54
CA LYS A 161 22.46 -9.27 -17.20
C LYS A 161 22.99 -8.18 -16.26
N ASN A 162 22.19 -7.72 -15.31
CA ASN A 162 22.60 -6.88 -14.19
C ASN A 162 22.00 -7.46 -12.91
N LYS A 163 22.85 -7.84 -11.95
CA LYS A 163 22.39 -8.49 -10.72
C LYS A 163 21.48 -7.54 -9.92
N PRO A 164 20.31 -8.01 -9.45
CA PRO A 164 19.48 -7.24 -8.52
C PRO A 164 20.25 -6.98 -7.22
N ARG A 165 20.01 -5.81 -6.59
CA ARG A 165 20.55 -5.54 -5.25
C ARG A 165 19.84 -6.42 -4.24
N CYS A 166 20.55 -7.44 -3.78
CA CYS A 166 20.17 -8.26 -2.65
C CYS A 166 20.99 -7.78 -1.44
N ASN A 167 20.34 -7.60 -0.29
CA ASN A 167 21.01 -7.29 0.97
C ASN A 167 21.62 -8.55 1.58
#